data_AF-A0A7Y9GIQ7-F1
#
_entry.id   AF-A0A7Y9GIQ7-F1
#
_cell.length_a   1.000
_cell.length_b   1.000
_cell.length_c   1.000
_cell.angle_alpha   90.00
_cell.angle_beta   90.00
_cell.angle_gamma   90.00
#
_symmetry.space_group_name_H-M   'P 1'
#
loop_
_entity.id
_entity.type
_entity.pdbx_description
1 polymer ?
#
loop_
_entity_poly.entity_id
_entity_poly.type
_entity_poly.pdbx_seq_one_letter_code
_entity_poly.pdbx_strand_id
1 'polypeptide(L)' 'MDEVDVNPDVHRATEPDEEQVLRELYGEPDADGIFRGEGQALQDDGTEQAGPAQEGPA' A
#
# COMPACT_ATOMS: atom_id res chain seq x y z
N MET A 1 6.05 -35.23 -23.81
CA MET A 1 6.40 -35.14 -22.38
C MET A 1 5.54 -34.00 -21.87
N ASP A 2 4.40 -34.35 -21.30
CA ASP A 2 3.54 -33.39 -20.61
C ASP A 2 4.27 -33.01 -19.32
N GLU A 3 4.68 -31.76 -19.23
CA GLU A 3 5.27 -31.20 -18.02
C GLU A 3 4.19 -31.23 -16.94
N VAL A 4 4.36 -32.13 -15.97
CA VAL A 4 3.46 -32.23 -14.83
C VAL A 4 3.79 -31.05 -13.94
N ASP A 5 2.87 -30.09 -13.85
CA ASP A 5 2.98 -28.97 -12.92
C ASP A 5 3.20 -29.52 -11.51
N VAL A 6 4.36 -29.18 -10.94
CA VAL A 6 4.84 -29.69 -9.66
C VAL A 6 4.08 -29.06 -8.49
N ASN A 7 3.42 -27.92 -8.71
CA ASN A 7 2.67 -27.22 -7.68
C ASN A 7 1.23 -26.94 -8.13
N PRO A 8 0.38 -27.97 -8.27
CA PRO A 8 -1.02 -27.78 -8.66
C PRO A 8 -1.83 -26.93 -7.66
N ASP A 9 -1.32 -26.78 -6.43
CA ASP A 9 -1.97 -26.02 -5.36
C ASP A 9 -1.49 -24.55 -5.25
N VAL A 10 -0.54 -24.07 -6.07
CA VAL A 10 -0.17 -22.62 -6.07
C VAL A 10 -1.32 -21.71 -6.53
N HIS A 11 -2.31 -22.27 -7.22
CA HIS A 11 -3.52 -21.55 -7.62
C HIS A 11 -4.63 -21.58 -6.57
N ARG A 12 -4.39 -22.18 -5.39
CA ARG A 12 -5.29 -22.05 -4.25
C ARG A 12 -4.92 -20.79 -3.49
N ALA A 13 -5.85 -19.84 -3.45
CA ALA A 13 -5.76 -18.68 -2.58
C ALA A 13 -5.79 -19.13 -1.10
N THR A 14 -4.62 -19.47 -0.56
CA THR A 14 -4.43 -19.76 0.86
C THR A 14 -3.96 -18.53 1.64
N GLU A 15 -3.62 -17.47 0.92
CA GLU A 15 -3.18 -16.21 1.50
C GLU A 15 -4.40 -15.34 1.86
N PRO A 16 -4.37 -14.67 3.03
CA PRO A 16 -5.36 -13.67 3.37
C PRO A 16 -5.38 -12.57 2.31
N ASP A 17 -6.56 -11.98 2.12
CA ASP A 17 -6.72 -10.85 1.20
C ASP A 17 -5.81 -9.69 1.63
N GLU A 18 -5.26 -8.97 0.65
CA GLU A 18 -4.37 -7.85 0.89
C GLU A 18 -4.99 -6.83 1.86
N GLU A 19 -6.28 -6.54 1.73
CA GLU A 19 -6.98 -5.61 2.61
C GLU A 19 -7.03 -6.12 4.06
N GLN A 20 -7.25 -7.42 4.25
CA GLN A 20 -7.27 -8.03 5.58
C GLN A 20 -5.89 -7.92 6.25
N VAL A 21 -4.83 -8.19 5.50
CA VAL A 21 -3.44 -8.06 5.97
C VAL A 21 -3.12 -6.61 6.31
N LEU A 22 -3.49 -5.67 5.45
CA LEU A 22 -3.23 -4.25 5.67
C LEU A 22 -3.95 -3.73 6.92
N ARG A 23 -5.19 -4.16 7.17
CA ARG A 23 -5.93 -3.81 8.40
C ARG A 23 -5.31 -4.38 9.66
N GLU A 24 -4.82 -5.63 9.60
CA GLU A 24 -4.15 -6.26 10.74
C GLU A 24 -2.82 -5.55 11.08
N LEU A 25 -2.06 -5.15 10.07
CA LEU A 25 -0.73 -4.53 10.25
C LEU A 25 -0.80 -3.03 10.57
N TYR A 26 -1.72 -2.32 9.95
CA TYR A 26 -1.74 -0.85 9.93
C TYR A 26 -3.04 -0.23 10.46
N GLY A 27 -4.03 -1.06 10.84
CA GLY A 27 -5.33 -0.58 11.30
C GLY A 27 -6.25 -0.11 10.17
N GLU A 28 -7.23 0.72 10.50
CA GLU A 28 -8.17 1.23 9.50
C GLU A 28 -7.51 2.24 8.55
N PRO A 29 -7.88 2.24 7.25
CA PRO A 29 -7.39 3.23 6.31
C PRO A 29 -7.94 4.63 6.62
N ASP A 30 -7.24 5.67 6.16
CA ASP A 30 -7.71 7.04 6.23
C ASP A 30 -8.83 7.35 5.20
N ALA A 31 -9.32 8.60 5.18
CA ALA A 31 -10.40 9.02 4.28
C ALA A 31 -10.06 8.87 2.78
N ASP A 32 -8.76 8.80 2.44
CA ASP A 32 -8.26 8.57 1.09
C ASP A 32 -8.02 7.08 0.79
N GLY A 33 -8.28 6.20 1.76
CA GLY A 33 -8.07 4.75 1.64
C GLY A 33 -6.63 4.30 1.93
N ILE A 34 -5.79 5.16 2.52
CA ILE A 34 -4.38 4.86 2.77
C ILE A 34 -4.17 4.29 4.17
N PHE A 35 -3.46 3.15 4.23
CA PHE A 35 -3.07 2.49 5.47
C PHE A 35 -1.75 3.08 6.01
N ARG A 36 -1.82 3.85 7.10
CA ARG A 36 -0.66 4.58 7.66
C ARG A 36 -0.22 4.14 9.07
N GLY A 37 -0.93 3.19 9.70
CA GLY A 37 -0.65 2.76 11.08
C GLY A 37 -1.30 3.64 12.15
N GLU A 38 -1.57 3.07 13.33
CA GLU A 38 -2.04 3.78 14.54
C GLU A 38 -1.00 4.81 15.02
N GLY A 39 -0.95 5.97 14.36
CA GLY A 39 -0.01 7.05 14.70
C GLY A 39 0.06 8.20 13.71
N GLN A 40 -0.34 8.00 12.45
CA GLN A 40 -0.31 9.05 11.42
C GLN A 40 -1.64 9.79 11.22
N ALA A 41 -2.77 9.26 11.71
CA ALA A 41 -4.09 9.92 11.59
C ALA A 41 -4.19 11.28 12.31
N LEU A 42 -3.20 11.64 13.15
CA LEU A 42 -3.18 12.89 13.92
C LEU A 42 -2.25 13.98 13.36
N GLN A 43 -1.60 13.75 12.21
CA GLN A 43 -0.59 14.66 11.65
C GLN A 43 -0.92 15.02 10.19
N ASP A 44 -2.12 15.53 9.96
CA ASP A 44 -2.41 16.33 8.75
C ASP A 44 -2.41 17.81 9.15
N ASP A 45 -1.22 18.36 9.39
CA ASP A 45 -1.00 19.81 9.35
C ASP A 45 -0.23 20.07 8.05
N GLY A 46 -1.00 20.36 7.00
CA GLY A 46 -0.60 20.42 5.60
C GLY A 46 0.61 21.31 5.32
N THR A 47 1.81 20.76 5.48
CA THR A 47 3.02 21.38 4.98
C THR A 47 3.29 20.84 3.58
N GLU A 48 2.60 21.42 2.60
CA GLU A 48 3.04 21.45 1.22
C GLU A 48 4.46 22.04 1.18
N GLN A 49 5.49 21.18 1.20
CA GLN A 49 6.82 21.61 0.81
C GLN A 49 6.77 21.89 -0.69
N ALA A 50 6.45 23.13 -1.04
CA ALA A 50 6.70 23.69 -2.35
C ALA A 50 8.19 23.49 -2.66
N GLY A 51 8.50 22.48 -3.48
CA GLY A 51 9.83 22.31 -4.04
C GLY A 51 10.23 23.60 -4.78
N PRO A 52 11.51 24.02 -4.73
CA PRO A 52 11.90 25.28 -5.33
C PRO A 52 11.58 25.24 -6.82
N ALA A 53 10.85 26.26 -7.28
CA ALA A 53 10.50 26.46 -8.67
C ALA A 53 11.76 26.30 -9.53
N GLN A 54 11.75 25.33 -10.45
CA GLN A 54 12.78 25.25 -11.47
C GLN A 54 12.57 26.40 -12.44
N GLU A 55 13.26 27.52 -12.21
CA GLU A 55 13.48 28.54 -13.23
C GLU A 55 14.27 27.91 -14.38
N GLY A 56 13.59 27.67 -15.51
CA GLY A 56 14.27 27.34 -16.76
C GLY A 56 14.94 28.58 -17.35
N PRO A 57 16.16 28.49 -17.91
CA PRO A 57 16.73 29.60 -18.65
C PRO A 57 16.09 29.72 -20.04
N ALA A 58 15.98 30.98 -20.49
CA ALA A 58 15.33 31.50 -21.69
C ALA A 58 15.99 31.11 -23.02
#